data_AF-A0A3P7WD23-F1
#
_entry.id   AF-A0A3P7WD23-F1
#
_cell.length_a   1.000
_cell.length_b   1.000
_cell.length_c   1.000
_cell.angle_alpha   90.00
_cell.angle_beta   90.00
_cell.angle_gamma   90.00
#
_symmetry.space_group_name_H-M   'P 1'
#
loop_
_entity.id
_entity.type
_entity.pdbx_description
1 polymer ?
#
loop_
_entity_poly.entity_id
_entity_poly.type
_entity_poly.pdbx_seq_one_letter_code
_entity_poly.pdbx_strand_id
1 'polypeptide(L)'
;MCSPEKKKKGKDYKKLVYASNYFTLKLSISFLDHNYSGFESKYLHFQQHAIDFKVQHRTIKNFILANLPRENEQLHPCEICGRNFVKNSLVKHELVCRKMAKAKRKVFDSGKQRATGSDITIDNVINARKEREMVTSL
;
A
#
# COMPACT_ATOMS: atom_id res chain seq x y z
N MET A 1 32.58 8.65 -11.11
CA MET A 1 32.09 7.85 -12.26
C MET A 1 30.63 7.50 -12.01
N CYS A 2 29.73 8.05 -12.83
CA CYS A 2 28.28 7.89 -12.69
C CYS A 2 27.85 6.61 -13.41
N SER A 3 27.12 5.71 -12.73
CA SER A 3 26.58 4.49 -13.33
C SER A 3 25.32 4.76 -14.16
N PRO A 4 25.02 3.96 -15.20
CA PRO A 4 24.00 4.29 -16.19
C PRO A 4 22.57 4.12 -15.67
N GLU A 5 21.70 5.04 -16.08
CA GLU A 5 20.26 5.05 -15.82
C GLU A 5 19.56 3.80 -16.36
N LYS A 6 18.95 3.01 -15.47
CA LYS A 6 18.06 1.91 -15.86
C LYS A 6 16.70 2.48 -16.27
N LYS A 7 16.46 2.57 -17.59
CA LYS A 7 15.15 2.88 -18.18
C LYS A 7 14.08 1.90 -17.65
N LYS A 8 13.14 2.38 -16.84
CA LYS A 8 11.97 1.61 -16.40
C LYS A 8 11.04 1.42 -17.61
N LYS A 9 11.03 0.22 -18.21
CA LYS A 9 10.02 -0.15 -19.22
C LYS A 9 8.65 -0.21 -18.54
N GLY A 10 7.78 0.76 -18.84
CA GLY A 10 6.39 0.78 -18.41
C GLY A 10 5.68 -0.47 -18.91
N LYS A 11 5.02 -1.21 -18.00
CA LYS A 11 4.19 -2.36 -18.39
C LYS A 11 2.90 -1.81 -18.99
N ASP A 12 2.67 -2.11 -20.25
CA ASP A 12 1.52 -1.65 -21.04
C ASP A 12 0.23 -2.30 -20.52
N TYR A 13 -0.48 -1.57 -19.66
CA TYR A 13 -1.64 -2.04 -18.89
C TYR A 13 -2.83 -2.48 -19.76
N LYS A 14 -2.83 -2.12 -21.05
CA LYS A 14 -3.86 -2.53 -22.02
C LYS A 14 -3.77 -4.01 -22.41
N LYS A 15 -2.59 -4.64 -22.31
CA LYS A 15 -2.40 -6.05 -22.68
C LYS A 15 -2.89 -7.04 -21.59
N LEU A 16 -2.97 -6.60 -20.34
CA LEU A 16 -3.46 -7.42 -19.22
C LEU A 16 -4.99 -7.56 -19.21
N VAL A 17 -5.72 -6.56 -19.71
CA VAL A 17 -7.19 -6.54 -19.73
C VAL A 17 -7.78 -7.52 -20.76
N TYR A 18 -7.05 -7.80 -21.86
CA TYR A 18 -7.52 -8.73 -22.89
C TYR A 18 -7.37 -10.20 -22.47
N ALA A 19 -6.39 -10.52 -21.62
CA ALA A 19 -6.15 -11.88 -21.12
C ALA A 19 -7.19 -12.33 -20.07
N SER A 20 -7.71 -11.41 -19.24
CA SER A 20 -8.76 -11.72 -18.26
C SER A 20 -10.10 -12.06 -18.92
N ASN A 21 -10.42 -11.43 -20.05
CA ASN A 21 -11.68 -11.70 -20.77
C ASN A 21 -11.66 -13.05 -21.49
N TYR A 22 -10.50 -13.56 -21.90
CA TYR A 22 -10.38 -14.87 -22.53
C TYR A 22 -10.53 -16.02 -21.51
N PHE A 23 -10.12 -15.80 -20.26
CA PHE A 23 -10.28 -16.79 -19.18
C PHE A 23 -11.74 -16.96 -18.76
N THR A 24 -12.51 -15.87 -18.69
CA THR A 24 -13.95 -15.92 -18.33
C THR A 24 -14.82 -16.55 -19.39
N LEU A 25 -14.47 -16.40 -20.68
CA LEU A 25 -15.25 -16.98 -21.78
C LEU A 25 -14.95 -18.47 -22.02
N LYS A 26 -13.80 -18.96 -21.56
CA LYS A 26 -13.42 -20.38 -21.73
C LYS A 26 -13.95 -21.29 -20.62
N LEU A 27 -14.28 -20.75 -19.44
CA LEU A 27 -14.95 -21.52 -18.38
C LEU A 27 -16.46 -21.72 -18.62
N SER A 28 -17.12 -20.90 -19.43
CA SER A 28 -18.57 -21.00 -19.67
C SER A 28 -18.97 -22.03 -20.74
N ILE A 29 -18.05 -22.44 -21.60
CA ILE A 29 -18.37 -23.32 -22.74
C ILE A 29 -18.26 -24.82 -22.38
N SER A 30 -17.55 -25.17 -21.30
CA SER A 30 -17.30 -26.58 -20.93
C SER A 30 -18.35 -27.21 -20.00
N PHE A 31 -19.51 -26.58 -19.82
CA PHE A 31 -20.53 -27.01 -18.84
C PHE A 31 -21.89 -27.29 -19.49
N LEU A 32 -21.89 -28.02 -20.61
CA LEU A 32 -23.10 -28.31 -21.41
C LEU A 32 -23.51 -29.79 -21.46
N ASP A 33 -23.03 -30.66 -20.56
CA ASP A 33 -23.44 -32.08 -20.56
C ASP A 33 -23.70 -32.69 -19.16
N HIS A 34 -24.30 -31.95 -18.23
CA HIS A 34 -24.86 -32.62 -17.05
C HIS A 34 -26.12 -31.94 -16.48
N ASN A 35 -27.25 -32.58 -16.79
CA ASN A 35 -28.49 -32.69 -16.01
C ASN A 35 -29.05 -31.42 -15.34
N TYR A 36 -30.07 -30.89 -16.02
CA TYR A 36 -30.90 -29.75 -15.70
C TYR A 36 -31.96 -30.12 -14.65
N SER A 37 -31.61 -30.09 -13.36
CA SER A 37 -32.62 -29.94 -12.29
C SER A 37 -31.96 -29.50 -10.98
N GLY A 38 -32.10 -28.22 -10.63
CA GLY A 38 -31.69 -27.69 -9.32
C GLY A 38 -30.73 -26.49 -9.29
N PHE A 39 -30.52 -25.78 -10.41
CA PHE A 39 -29.54 -24.68 -10.51
C PHE A 39 -30.16 -23.26 -10.60
N GLU A 40 -31.43 -23.05 -10.23
CA GLU A 40 -31.99 -21.68 -10.30
C GLU A 40 -31.54 -20.76 -9.15
N SER A 41 -31.25 -21.30 -7.96
CA SER A 41 -30.97 -20.48 -6.77
C SER A 41 -29.54 -19.91 -6.72
N LYS A 42 -28.54 -20.61 -7.28
CA LYS A 42 -27.13 -20.21 -7.19
C LYS A 42 -26.76 -19.09 -8.17
N TYR A 43 -27.44 -19.02 -9.31
CA TYR A 43 -27.17 -18.01 -10.34
C TYR A 43 -27.63 -16.60 -9.90
N LEU A 44 -28.79 -16.52 -9.23
CA LEU A 44 -29.31 -15.26 -8.68
C LEU A 44 -28.45 -14.76 -7.50
N HIS A 45 -27.91 -15.66 -6.68
CA HIS A 45 -26.98 -15.32 -5.61
C HIS A 45 -25.63 -14.80 -6.14
N PHE A 46 -25.11 -15.37 -7.22
CA PHE A 46 -23.88 -14.90 -7.87
C PHE A 46 -24.05 -13.52 -8.56
N GLN A 47 -25.23 -13.24 -9.12
CA GLN A 47 -25.55 -11.92 -9.70
C GLN A 47 -25.62 -10.81 -8.64
N GLN A 48 -26.09 -11.11 -7.42
CA GLN A 48 -26.14 -10.15 -6.32
C GLN A 48 -24.73 -9.71 -5.86
N HIS A 49 -23.76 -10.63 -5.79
CA HIS A 49 -22.37 -10.30 -5.43
C HIS A 49 -21.66 -9.35 -6.41
N ALA A 50 -22.01 -9.39 -7.70
CA ALA A 50 -21.47 -8.48 -8.71
C ALA A 50 -22.02 -7.04 -8.57
N ILE A 51 -23.22 -6.89 -8.00
CA ILE A 51 -23.82 -5.59 -7.69
C ILE A 51 -23.13 -4.98 -6.47
N ASP A 52 -22.90 -5.77 -5.42
CA ASP A 52 -22.25 -5.29 -4.18
C ASP A 52 -20.79 -4.87 -4.42
N PHE A 53 -20.04 -5.59 -5.26
CA PHE A 53 -18.67 -5.21 -5.65
C PHE A 53 -18.63 -3.87 -6.40
N LYS A 54 -19.60 -3.60 -7.28
CA LYS A 54 -19.70 -2.32 -8.02
C LYS A 54 -20.15 -1.16 -7.13
N VAL A 55 -20.97 -1.42 -6.12
CA VAL A 55 -21.40 -0.42 -5.13
C VAL A 55 -20.25 -0.03 -4.20
N GLN A 56 -19.44 -0.99 -3.73
CA GLN A 56 -18.24 -0.73 -2.92
C GLN A 56 -17.18 0.09 -3.67
N HIS A 57 -16.98 -0.15 -4.97
CA HIS A 57 -16.05 0.66 -5.76
C HIS A 57 -16.58 2.08 -6.07
N ARG A 58 -17.91 2.25 -6.21
CA ARG A 58 -18.52 3.58 -6.42
C ARG A 58 -18.39 4.46 -5.17
N THR A 59 -18.59 3.90 -3.97
CA THR A 59 -18.40 4.64 -2.71
C THR A 59 -16.94 5.00 -2.50
N ILE A 60 -15.99 4.11 -2.81
CA ILE A 60 -14.55 4.42 -2.75
C ILE A 60 -14.16 5.51 -3.75
N LYS A 61 -14.63 5.46 -5.01
CA LYS A 61 -14.33 6.49 -6.01
C LYS A 61 -14.87 7.86 -5.58
N ASN A 62 -16.11 7.90 -5.07
CA ASN A 62 -16.70 9.14 -4.56
C ASN A 62 -15.96 9.67 -3.32
N PHE A 63 -15.53 8.79 -2.43
CA PHE A 63 -14.70 9.16 -1.28
C PHE A 63 -13.35 9.74 -1.72
N ILE A 64 -12.68 9.13 -2.70
CA ILE A 64 -11.40 9.64 -3.23
C ILE A 64 -11.58 11.00 -3.91
N LEU A 65 -12.62 11.17 -4.73
CA LEU A 65 -12.90 12.46 -5.37
C LEU A 65 -13.22 13.56 -4.35
N ALA A 66 -13.96 13.25 -3.29
CA ALA A 66 -14.27 14.20 -2.22
C ALA A 66 -13.05 14.56 -1.35
N ASN A 67 -12.02 13.70 -1.32
CA ASN A 67 -10.79 13.91 -0.54
C ASN A 67 -9.57 14.18 -1.43
N LEU A 68 -9.77 14.48 -2.72
CA LEU A 68 -8.68 14.82 -3.62
C LEU A 68 -8.04 16.12 -3.11
N PRO A 69 -6.70 16.16 -2.92
CA PRO A 69 -6.04 17.38 -2.49
C PRO A 69 -6.29 18.48 -3.53
N ARG A 70 -6.91 19.57 -3.09
CA ARG A 70 -7.09 20.75 -3.92
C ARG A 70 -5.71 21.38 -4.11
N GLU A 71 -5.33 21.64 -5.36
CA GLU A 71 -3.98 22.07 -5.72
C GLU A 71 -3.56 23.46 -5.16
N ASN A 72 -4.44 24.15 -4.42
CA ASN A 72 -4.21 25.50 -3.90
C ASN A 72 -4.49 25.66 -2.39
N GLU A 73 -4.37 24.60 -1.59
CA GLU A 73 -4.46 24.77 -0.13
C GLU A 73 -3.18 25.42 0.44
N GLN A 74 -3.35 26.54 1.16
CA GLN A 74 -2.25 27.21 1.85
C GLN A 74 -1.64 26.29 2.92
N LEU A 75 -0.30 26.24 2.93
CA LEU A 75 0.47 25.48 3.89
C LEU A 75 0.92 26.38 5.04
N HIS A 76 0.87 25.85 6.25
CA HIS A 76 1.26 26.54 7.47
C HIS A 76 2.35 25.74 8.19
N PRO A 77 3.40 26.41 8.71
CA PRO A 77 4.46 25.75 9.45
C PRO A 77 4.00 25.35 10.85
N CYS A 78 4.44 24.19 11.33
CA CYS A 78 4.27 23.77 12.72
C CYS A 78 5.26 24.50 13.63
N GLU A 79 4.79 25.11 14.72
CA GLU A 79 5.61 25.85 15.68
C GLU A 79 6.68 25.00 16.39
N ILE A 80 6.47 23.67 16.48
CA ILE A 80 7.34 22.76 17.24
C ILE A 80 8.47 22.19 16.36
N CYS A 81 8.18 21.87 15.09
CA CYS A 81 9.14 21.20 14.20
C CYS A 81 9.41 21.90 12.87
N GLY A 82 8.74 23.03 12.60
CA GLY A 82 8.94 23.85 11.40
C GLY A 82 8.43 23.26 10.08
N ARG A 83 7.87 22.04 10.08
CA ARG A 83 7.34 21.42 8.86
C ARG A 83 6.01 22.05 8.44
N ASN A 84 5.78 22.16 7.13
CA ASN A 84 4.59 22.76 6.54
C ASN A 84 3.46 21.75 6.34
N PHE A 85 2.25 22.10 6.74
CA PHE A 85 1.05 21.26 6.66
C PHE A 85 -0.17 22.08 6.22
N VAL A 86 -1.15 21.42 5.58
CA VAL A 86 -2.49 22.02 5.39
C VAL A 86 -3.21 22.13 6.74
N LYS A 87 -4.08 23.12 6.90
CA LYS A 87 -4.74 23.45 8.19
C LYS A 87 -5.34 22.23 8.91
N ASN A 88 -6.04 21.37 8.17
CA ASN A 88 -6.69 20.17 8.72
C ASN A 88 -5.69 19.11 9.23
N SER A 89 -4.56 18.95 8.55
CA SER A 89 -3.51 18.01 8.98
C SER A 89 -2.59 18.62 10.04
N LEU A 90 -2.43 19.95 10.05
CA LEU A 90 -1.65 20.68 11.06
C LEU A 90 -2.22 20.47 12.47
N VAL A 91 -3.54 20.59 12.65
CA VAL A 91 -4.19 20.37 13.96
C VAL A 91 -3.87 18.98 14.52
N LYS A 92 -3.98 17.94 13.69
CA LYS A 92 -3.64 16.56 14.09
C LYS A 92 -2.13 16.41 14.33
N HIS A 93 -1.33 17.04 13.48
CA HIS A 93 0.11 17.03 13.57
C HIS A 93 0.60 17.64 14.89
N GLU A 94 0.12 18.81 15.29
CA GLU A 94 0.58 19.51 16.49
C GLU A 94 0.37 18.69 17.77
N LEU A 95 -0.77 18.01 17.90
CA LEU A 95 -1.05 17.14 19.04
C LEU A 95 -0.02 16.01 19.16
N VAL A 96 0.32 15.39 18.03
CA VAL A 96 1.32 14.32 17.98
C VAL A 96 2.71 14.92 18.18
N CYS A 97 3.07 15.95 17.42
CA CYS A 97 4.37 16.61 17.45
C CYS A 97 4.75 17.04 18.87
N ARG A 98 3.80 17.61 19.63
CA ARG A 98 4.00 17.98 21.03
C ARG A 98 4.34 16.78 21.93
N LYS A 99 3.60 15.68 21.79
CA LYS A 99 3.90 14.43 22.52
C LYS A 99 5.26 13.88 22.10
N MET A 100 5.58 13.99 20.81
CA MET A 100 6.79 13.43 20.24
C MET A 100 8.05 14.24 20.58
N ALA A 101 7.94 15.57 20.72
CA ALA A 101 9.02 16.46 21.10
C ALA A 101 9.44 16.30 22.57
N LYS A 102 8.49 15.98 23.45
CA LYS A 102 8.77 15.71 24.87
C LYS A 102 9.34 14.32 25.13
N ALA A 103 9.04 13.35 24.25
CA ALA A 103 9.44 11.95 24.45
C ALA A 103 10.79 11.64 23.79
N LYS A 104 11.82 11.32 24.59
CA LYS A 104 13.05 10.69 24.09
C LYS A 104 12.77 9.22 23.74
N ARG A 105 12.45 8.95 22.47
CA ARG A 105 12.29 7.56 21.99
C ARG A 105 13.64 6.87 21.87
N LYS A 106 13.66 5.57 22.11
CA LYS A 106 14.79 4.72 21.77
C LYS A 106 15.02 4.75 20.26
N VAL A 107 16.29 4.76 19.85
CA VAL A 107 16.67 4.68 18.43
C VAL A 107 16.08 3.41 17.83
N PHE A 108 15.38 3.55 16.71
CA PHE A 108 14.80 2.43 15.98
C PHE A 108 15.92 1.67 15.26
N ASP A 109 16.19 0.44 15.70
CA ASP A 109 17.15 -0.45 15.04
C ASP A 109 16.42 -1.40 14.09
N SER A 110 16.51 -1.10 12.79
CA SER A 110 15.86 -1.91 11.76
C SER A 110 16.37 -3.35 11.69
N GLY A 111 17.63 -3.59 12.07
CA GLY A 111 18.19 -4.94 12.09
C GLY A 111 17.57 -5.75 13.22
N LYS A 112 17.48 -5.14 14.41
CA LYS A 112 16.87 -5.78 15.58
C LYS A 112 15.40 -6.16 15.31
N GLN A 113 14.66 -5.29 14.62
CA GLN A 113 13.25 -5.52 14.27
C GLN A 113 13.05 -6.63 13.22
N ARG A 114 14.03 -6.89 12.35
CA ARG A 114 13.98 -8.02 11.41
C ARG A 114 14.38 -9.34 12.07
N ALA A 115 15.31 -9.30 13.02
CA ALA A 115 15.71 -10.47 13.80
C ALA A 115 14.57 -10.98 14.69
N THR A 116 13.72 -10.10 15.22
CA THR A 116 12.50 -10.51 15.93
C THR A 116 11.52 -11.17 14.94
N GLY A 117 11.50 -12.50 14.91
CA GLY A 117 10.66 -13.31 14.02
C GLY A 117 11.39 -14.01 12.88
N SER A 118 12.72 -13.94 12.83
CA SER A 118 13.57 -14.77 11.95
C SER A 118 14.57 -15.57 12.77
N ASP A 119 15.21 -16.56 12.15
CA ASP A 119 16.27 -17.38 12.79
C ASP A 119 17.58 -16.60 13.02
N ILE A 120 17.60 -15.32 12.67
CA ILE A 120 18.76 -14.45 12.83
C ILE A 120 18.81 -13.96 14.29
N THR A 121 19.88 -14.29 15.00
CA THR A 121 20.09 -13.82 16.37
C THR A 121 20.37 -12.31 16.41
N ILE A 122 20.01 -11.67 17.53
CA ILE A 122 20.26 -10.24 17.75
C ILE A 122 21.77 -9.93 17.72
N ASP A 123 22.60 -10.87 18.18
CA ASP A 123 24.06 -10.71 18.20
C ASP A 123 24.65 -10.66 16.79
N ASN A 124 24.13 -11.48 15.87
CA ASN A 124 24.55 -11.44 14.47
C ASN A 124 24.24 -10.08 13.82
N VAL A 125 23.10 -9.47 14.17
CA VAL A 125 22.74 -8.12 13.70
C VAL A 125 23.70 -7.06 14.26
N ILE A 126 24.04 -7.15 15.55
CA ILE A 126 24.93 -6.20 16.21
C ILE A 126 26.35 -6.30 15.64
N ASN A 127 26.86 -7.50 15.42
CA ASN A 127 28.19 -7.73 14.86
C ASN A 127 28.28 -7.20 13.42
N ALA A 128 27.30 -7.51 12.57
CA ALA A 128 27.23 -6.98 11.21
C ALA A 128 27.11 -5.44 11.17
N ARG A 129 26.59 -4.80 12.22
CA ARG A 129 26.58 -3.34 12.34
C ARG A 129 27.97 -2.81 12.68
N LYS A 130 28.63 -3.38 13.70
CA LYS A 130 30.01 -2.99 14.09
C LYS A 130 30.98 -3.15 12.92
N GLU A 131 30.83 -4.22 12.14
CA GLU A 131 31.64 -4.48 10.96
C GLU A 131 31.51 -3.39 9.90
N ARG A 132 30.29 -2.88 9.67
CA ARG A 132 30.08 -1.77 8.73
C ARG A 132 30.61 -0.45 9.27
N GLU A 133 30.48 -0.21 10.57
CA GLU A 133 31.00 1.00 11.22
C GLU A 133 32.54 1.05 11.12
N MET A 134 33.25 -0.06 11.33
CA MET A 134 34.72 -0.10 11.18
C MET A 134 35.19 0.12 9.73
N VAL A 135 34.46 -0.39 8.73
CA VAL A 135 34.81 -0.20 7.31
C VAL A 135 34.56 1.24 6.88
N THR A 136 33.58 1.92 7.48
CA THR A 136 33.24 3.33 7.15
C THR A 136 34.21 4.32 7.82
N SER A 137 34.95 3.89 8.84
CA SER A 137 35.93 4.71 9.56
C SER A 137 37.38 4.60 9.05
N LEU A 138 37.62 3.79 8.03
CA LEU A 138 38.90 3.65 7.31
C LEU A 138 38.87 4.51 6.05
#